data_AF-A0A9Q0E4S2-F1
#
_entry.id   AF-A0A9Q0E4S2-F1
#
_cell.length_a   1.000
_cell.length_b   1.000
_cell.length_c   1.000
_cell.angle_alpha   90.00
_cell.angle_beta   90.00
_cell.angle_gamma   90.00
#
_symmetry.space_group_name_H-M   'P 1'
#
loop_
_entity.id
_entity.type
_entity.pdbx_description
1 polymer ?
#
loop_
_entity_poly.entity_id
_entity_poly.type
_entity_poly.pdbx_seq_one_letter_code
_entity_poly.pdbx_strand_id
1 'polypeptide(L)' 'MAALREIWQRGASDLEGQQQQQLWKLLIGYQGCFSWEEEELGQTPLVQHSINTMPIRQRPQCLPLGRQEAAERALVA' A
#
# COMPACT_ATOMS: atom_id res chain seq x y z
N MET A 1 3.58 -14.62 -0.47
CA MET A 1 4.07 -15.85 0.21
C MET A 1 5.42 -15.66 0.90
N ALA A 2 6.40 -14.99 0.29
CA ALA A 2 7.72 -14.75 0.91
C ALA A 2 7.62 -13.93 2.22
N ALA A 3 6.90 -12.80 2.20
CA ALA A 3 6.72 -11.95 3.37
C ALA A 3 5.99 -12.65 4.54
N LEU A 4 5.02 -13.54 4.25
CA LEU A 4 4.37 -14.38 5.26
C LEU A 4 5.36 -15.30 6.00
N ARG A 5 6.32 -15.88 5.24
CA ARG A 5 7.36 -16.74 5.81
C ARG A 5 8.35 -15.94 6.66
N GLU A 6 8.66 -14.71 6.25
CA GLU A 6 9.50 -13.81 7.05
C GLU A 6 8.84 -13.47 8.39
N ILE A 7 7.57 -13.06 8.38
CA ILE A 7 6.81 -12.78 9.61
C ILE A 7 6.73 -14.02 10.49
N TRP A 8 6.46 -15.18 9.90
CA TRP A 8 6.45 -16.44 10.63
C TRP A 8 7.82 -16.74 11.24
N GLN A 9 8.91 -16.60 10.48
CA GLN A 9 10.27 -16.84 10.99
C GLN A 9 10.63 -15.92 12.16
N ARG A 10 10.25 -14.63 12.08
CA ARG A 10 10.48 -13.67 13.17
C ARG A 10 9.66 -14.01 14.42
N GLY A 11 8.41 -14.43 14.24
CA GLY A 11 7.50 -14.76 15.34
C GLY A 11 7.65 -16.18 15.91
N ALA A 12 8.24 -17.11 15.17
CA ALA A 12 8.35 -18.52 15.56
C ALA A 12 9.53 -18.83 16.48
N SER A 13 10.48 -17.90 16.61
CA SER A 13 11.74 -18.04 17.38
C SER A 13 11.52 -18.52 18.82
N ASP A 14 10.49 -17.99 19.48
CA ASP A 14 10.20 -18.21 20.90
C ASP A 14 8.94 -19.07 21.12
N LEU A 15 8.46 -19.75 20.07
CA LEU A 15 7.22 -20.53 20.10
C LEU A 15 7.49 -22.03 20.08
N GLU A 16 6.71 -22.77 20.86
CA GLU A 16 6.69 -24.24 20.82
C GLU A 16 6.04 -24.76 19.52
N GLY A 17 6.34 -26.00 19.13
CA GLY A 17 5.90 -26.55 17.83
C GLY A 17 4.39 -26.46 17.57
N GLN A 18 3.55 -26.61 18.59
CA GLN A 18 2.11 -26.43 18.47
C GLN A 18 1.71 -24.95 18.25
N GLN A 19 2.39 -24.03 18.93
CA GLN A 19 2.16 -22.59 18.79
C GLN A 19 2.64 -22.08 17.43
N GLN A 20 3.75 -22.61 16.90
CA GLN A 20 4.25 -22.30 15.56
C GLN A 20 3.23 -22.69 14.47
N GLN A 21 2.56 -23.83 14.63
CA GLN A 21 1.49 -24.26 13.73
C GLN A 21 0.25 -23.37 13.85
N GLN A 22 -0.11 -22.96 15.06
CA GLN A 22 -1.23 -22.02 15.29
C GLN A 22 -0.93 -20.65 14.66
N LEU A 23 0.29 -20.13 14.82
CA LEU A 23 0.74 -18.90 14.20
C LEU A 23 0.63 -18.98 12.67
N TRP A 24 1.11 -20.07 12.06
CA TRP A 24 1.02 -20.26 10.61
C TRP A 24 -0.42 -20.27 10.11
N LYS A 25 -1.32 -20.97 10.81
CA LYS A 25 -2.76 -20.98 10.48
C LYS A 25 -3.37 -19.59 10.58
N LEU A 26 -2.98 -18.80 11.58
CA LEU A 26 -3.48 -17.44 11.78
C LEU A 26 -2.98 -16.50 10.68
N LEU A 27 -1.69 -16.56 10.34
CA LEU A 27 -1.11 -15.75 9.27
C LEU A 27 -1.77 -16.03 7.90
N ILE A 28 -2.05 -17.31 7.58
CA ILE A 28 -2.77 -17.66 6.36
C ILE A 28 -4.22 -17.17 6.41
N GLY A 29 -4.91 -17.40 7.53
CA GLY A 29 -6.32 -17.02 7.67
C GLY A 29 -6.57 -15.52 7.52
N TYR A 30 -5.60 -14.70 7.91
CA TYR A 30 -5.69 -13.24 7.84
C TYR A 30 -4.72 -12.64 6.81
N GLN A 31 -4.25 -13.40 5.82
CA GLN A 31 -3.26 -12.88 4.85
C GLN A 31 -3.77 -11.64 4.09
N GLY A 32 -5.08 -11.54 3.87
CA GLY A 32 -5.73 -10.43 3.16
C GLY A 32 -5.88 -9.16 3.99
N CYS A 33 -5.51 -9.18 5.26
CA CYS A 33 -5.49 -7.98 6.11
C CYS A 33 -4.17 -7.20 6.00
N PHE A 34 -3.14 -7.79 5.40
CA PHE A 34 -1.84 -7.15 5.22
C PHE A 34 -1.75 -6.58 3.80
N SER A 35 -1.23 -5.36 3.68
CA SER A 35 -0.78 -4.79 2.41
C SER A 35 0.67 -5.22 2.18
N TRP A 36 0.89 -6.06 1.18
CA TRP A 36 2.21 -6.61 0.86
C TRP A 36 2.98 -5.73 -0.12
N GLU A 37 2.23 -5.03 -0.98
CA GLU A 37 2.75 -4.16 -2.03
C GLU A 37 2.35 -2.70 -1.76
N GLU A 38 3.11 -1.75 -2.31
CA GLU A 38 2.86 -0.32 -2.12
C GLU A 38 1.55 0.10 -2.80
N GLU A 39 1.18 -0.61 -3.86
CA GLU A 39 -0.06 -0.45 -4.60
C GLU A 39 -1.30 -0.88 -3.80
N GLU A 40 -1.14 -1.80 -2.85
CA GLU A 40 -2.22 -2.27 -1.97
C GLU A 40 -2.48 -1.30 -0.80
N LEU A 41 -1.56 -0.37 -0.52
CA LEU A 41 -1.70 0.60 0.56
C LEU A 41 -2.74 1.67 0.23
N GLY A 42 -3.74 1.79 1.11
CA GLY A 42 -4.76 2.85 1.03
C GLY A 42 -5.87 2.63 0.01
N GLN A 43 -5.84 1.55 -0.77
CA GLN A 43 -6.95 1.16 -1.63
C GLN A 43 -7.97 0.34 -0.83
N THR A 44 -9.22 0.80 -0.78
CA THR A 44 -10.33 0.01 -0.23
C THR A 44 -11.43 -0.13 -1.28
N PRO A 45 -11.93 -1.34 -1.56
CA PRO A 45 -13.05 -1.53 -2.48
C PRO A 45 -14.40 -1.13 -1.86
N LEU A 46 -14.41 -0.68 -0.60
CA LEU A 46 -15.62 -0.39 0.18
C LEU A 46 -16.45 0.74 -0.44
N VAL A 47 -15.80 1.74 -1.02
CA VAL A 47 -16.47 2.94 -1.55
C VAL A 47 -15.83 3.37 -2.85
N GLN A 48 -16.59 3.29 -3.94
CA GLN A 48 -16.22 3.91 -5.21
C GLN A 48 -16.85 5.31 -5.29
N HIS A 49 -16.03 6.35 -5.21
CA HIS A 49 -16.52 7.72 -5.33
C HIS A 49 -16.83 8.05 -6.80
N SER A 50 -18.04 8.53 -7.06
CA SER A 50 -18.40 9.14 -8.35
C SER A 50 -18.37 10.65 -8.20
N ILE A 51 -17.42 11.30 -8.88
CA ILE A 51 -17.30 12.77 -8.90
C ILE A 51 -18.07 13.27 -10.12
N ASN A 52 -19.28 13.77 -9.90
CA ASN A 52 -20.07 14.40 -10.96
C ASN A 52 -19.71 15.89 -11.07
N THR A 53 -18.60 16.18 -11.75
CA THR A 53 -18.17 17.56 -12.04
C THR A 53 -18.31 17.86 -13.53
N MET A 54 -18.89 19.01 -13.83
CA MET A 54 -18.89 19.54 -15.20
C MET A 54 -17.47 20.03 -15.54
N PRO A 55 -16.97 19.81 -16.77
CA PRO A 55 -15.62 20.22 -17.14
C PRO A 55 -15.52 21.75 -17.18
N ILE A 56 -14.60 22.31 -16.41
CA ILE A 56 -14.27 23.74 -16.43
C ILE A 56 -12.87 23.89 -17.02
N ARG A 57 -12.74 24.60 -18.14
CA ARG A 57 -11.42 24.87 -18.74
C ARG A 57 -10.71 25.97 -17.96
N GLN A 58 -9.68 25.60 -17.21
CA GLN A 58 -8.78 26.55 -16.56
C GLN A 58 -7.49 26.66 -17.36
N ARG A 59 -6.92 27.88 -17.46
CA ARG A 59 -5.58 28.05 -18.04
C ARG A 59 -4.55 27.52 -17.03
N PRO A 60 -3.59 26.67 -17.43
CA PRO A 60 -2.51 26.26 -16.55
C PRO A 60 -1.79 27.48 -15.99
N GLN A 61 -1.52 27.49 -14.69
CA GLN A 61 -0.65 28.50 -14.09
C GLN A 61 0.80 28.02 -14.23
N CYS A 62 1.67 28.87 -14.78
CA CYS A 62 3.09 28.56 -14.85
C CYS A 62 3.67 28.52 -13.42
N LEU A 63 4.41 27.45 -13.10
CA LEU A 63 5.15 27.36 -11.85
C LEU A 63 6.32 28.36 -11.84
N PRO A 64 6.66 28.99 -10.70
CA PRO A 64 7.85 29.82 -10.58
C PRO A 64 9.13 29.03 -10.92
N LEU A 65 10.12 29.67 -11.56
CA LEU A 65 11.35 29.02 -12.05
C LEU A 65 12.02 28.12 -11.00
N GLY A 66 12.18 28.60 -9.76
CA GLY A 66 12.81 27.82 -8.68
C GLY A 66 12.04 26.58 -8.22
N ARG A 67 10.81 26.36 -8.70
CA ARG A 67 9.99 25.17 -8.41
C ARG A 67 9.78 24.27 -9.64
N GLN A 68 10.18 24.71 -10.83
CA GLN A 68 9.96 23.96 -12.07
C GLN A 68 10.75 22.65 -12.05
N GLU A 69 12.04 22.70 -11.71
CA GLU A 69 12.90 21.51 -11.69
C GLU A 69 12.42 20.44 -10.68
N ALA A 70 11.97 20.87 -9.49
CA ALA A 70 11.42 19.95 -8.49
C ALA A 70 10.08 19.33 -8.95
N ALA A 71 9.23 20.11 -9.61
CA ALA A 71 7.95 19.63 -10.15
C ALA A 71 8.15 18.66 -11.33
N GLU A 72 9.11 18.93 -12.21
CA GLU A 72 9.47 18.04 -13.32
C GLU A 72 9.98 16.69 -12.81
N ARG A 73 10.82 16.68 -11.77
CA ARG A 73 11.29 15.44 -11.13
C ARG A 73 10.16 14.62 -10.52
N ALA A 74 9.16 15.28 -9.93
CA ALA A 74 8.03 14.62 -9.29
C ALA A 74 7.04 13.99 -10.28
N LEU A 75 7.04 14.38 -11.55
CA LEU A 75 6.16 13.81 -12.59
C LEU A 75 6.71 12.54 -13.23
N VAL A 76 8.01 12.27 -13.08
CA VAL A 76 8.71 11.14 -13.71
C VAL A 76 8.96 9.98 -12.72
N ALA A 77 8.83 10.23 -11.42
CA ALA A 77 8.89 9.23 -10.36
C ALA A 77 7.55 8.49 -10.22
#